data_AF-A0A269THR7-F1
#
_entry.id   AF-A0A269THR7-F1
#
_cell.length_a   1.000
_cell.length_b   1.000
_cell.length_c   1.000
_cell.angle_alpha   90.00
_cell.angle_beta   90.00
_cell.angle_gamma   90.00
#
_symmetry.space_group_name_H-M   'P 1'
#
loop_
_entity.id
_entity.type
_entity.pdbx_description
1 polymer ?
#
loop_
_entity_poly.entity_id
_entity_poly.type
_entity_poly.pdbx_seq_one_letter_code
_entity_poly.pdbx_strand_id
1 'polypeptide(L)'
;MSHLHIQKFNKKDRFRKIIIFSGLFVAPIFTSLAIACSSSVTLTEEDRRFAKTGKGTDVSVKTLENNKSIIQLKHVGYEYFTFSDYWWSEDKSDIIKNIRSNWLLQHDINFETDVLSDGEEENNLEADNHEVFFKLASLDELKNKISKSTVLKNSLKQEDQNQSDKQFKSVSLITDETSLRTQLRSTDEEKEKFSKFIKEKVDANLNNEDIENMMPWNSYFNYDLINQKLDLEKNNYLFIKDLTEFVDFPNEPSEEQLIYHKIDKGIQIQDYRIDIPNKTIFLEFSWFKVPYEKGYVTLISKPFLFKTPKTITSFLLPVDKDEISDFDFNEWKIVRDTSS
;
A
#
# COMPACT_ATOMS: atom_id res chain seq x y z
N MET A 1 -15.01 -39.48 45.98
CA MET A 1 -15.79 -38.46 45.25
C MET A 1 -14.91 -37.98 44.10
N SER A 2 -15.20 -38.10 42.81
CA SER A 2 -16.35 -38.67 42.08
C SER A 2 -15.87 -38.80 40.63
N HIS A 3 -15.94 -40.02 40.08
CA HIS A 3 -15.96 -40.28 38.65
C HIS A 3 -17.13 -39.54 37.99
N LEU A 4 -16.98 -39.06 36.75
CA LEU A 4 -18.01 -39.14 35.70
C LEU A 4 -17.36 -38.82 34.34
N HIS A 5 -17.19 -39.77 33.43
CA HIS A 5 -18.15 -40.46 32.54
C HIS A 5 -18.28 -39.79 31.17
N ILE A 6 -17.71 -40.47 30.17
CA ILE A 6 -17.94 -40.28 28.74
C ILE A 6 -19.40 -40.65 28.43
N GLN A 7 -20.07 -39.85 27.59
CA GLN A 7 -21.23 -40.29 26.81
C GLN A 7 -21.07 -39.90 25.33
N LYS A 8 -20.99 -40.94 24.50
CA LYS A 8 -21.21 -40.91 23.05
C LYS A 8 -22.70 -40.72 22.77
N PHE A 9 -23.06 -39.85 21.83
CA PHE A 9 -24.37 -39.88 21.18
C PHE A 9 -24.24 -40.35 19.73
N ASN A 10 -24.97 -41.42 19.43
CA ASN A 10 -25.09 -42.04 18.13
C ASN A 10 -26.56 -42.46 17.96
N LYS A 11 -27.26 -41.96 16.94
CA LYS A 11 -28.56 -42.38 16.33
C LYS A 11 -29.02 -41.21 15.45
N LYS A 12 -29.15 -41.27 14.11
CA LYS A 12 -29.79 -42.20 13.16
C LYS A 12 -31.32 -42.28 13.35
N ASP A 13 -32.05 -41.49 12.56
CA ASP A 13 -33.35 -41.79 11.90
C ASP A 13 -33.69 -40.65 10.91
N ARG A 14 -33.69 -40.89 9.59
CA ARG A 14 -34.76 -41.38 8.68
C ARG A 14 -35.79 -40.32 8.22
N PHE A 15 -35.63 -39.94 6.95
CA PHE A 15 -36.63 -39.60 5.90
C PHE A 15 -37.97 -38.96 6.29
N ARG A 16 -38.22 -37.76 5.74
CA ARG A 16 -39.48 -37.46 5.03
C ARG A 16 -39.26 -36.42 3.93
N LYS A 17 -39.66 -36.79 2.71
CA LYS A 17 -39.75 -35.92 1.54
C LYS A 17 -40.90 -34.93 1.73
N ILE A 18 -40.66 -33.64 1.48
CA ILE A 18 -41.70 -32.68 1.11
C ILE A 18 -41.17 -31.91 -0.10
N ILE A 19 -41.77 -32.18 -1.25
CA ILE A 19 -41.71 -31.34 -2.45
C ILE A 19 -42.95 -30.45 -2.37
N ILE A 20 -42.78 -29.14 -2.29
CA ILE A 20 -43.79 -28.16 -2.73
C ILE A 20 -43.07 -27.05 -3.49
N PHE A 21 -43.35 -27.01 -4.78
CA PHE A 21 -43.12 -25.87 -5.68
C PHE A 21 -44.05 -24.73 -5.31
N SER A 22 -43.54 -23.48 -5.25
CA SER A 22 -44.18 -22.31 -5.87
C SER A 22 -43.50 -21.00 -5.45
N GLY A 23 -43.20 -20.13 -6.43
CA GLY A 23 -43.32 -18.68 -6.28
C GLY A 23 -42.01 -17.90 -6.06
N LEU A 24 -41.64 -17.13 -7.08
CA LEU A 24 -40.60 -16.09 -7.03
C LEU A 24 -40.85 -15.09 -5.89
N PHE A 25 -39.80 -14.81 -5.12
CA PHE A 25 -39.36 -13.45 -4.76
C PHE A 25 -37.84 -13.50 -4.59
N VAL A 26 -37.11 -12.88 -5.53
CA VAL A 26 -35.70 -12.56 -5.36
C VAL A 26 -35.65 -11.40 -4.37
N ALA A 27 -35.56 -11.71 -3.08
CA ALA A 27 -35.14 -10.75 -2.08
C ALA A 27 -33.60 -10.68 -2.15
N PRO A 28 -32.97 -9.50 -2.25
CA PRO A 28 -31.55 -9.39 -1.98
C PRO A 28 -31.35 -9.81 -0.53
N ILE A 29 -30.67 -10.94 -0.35
CA ILE A 29 -30.19 -11.36 0.96
C ILE A 29 -29.09 -10.37 1.33
N PHE A 30 -29.50 -9.26 1.96
CA PHE A 30 -28.61 -8.50 2.83
C PHE A 30 -28.33 -9.40 4.03
N THR A 31 -27.32 -10.26 3.91
CA THR A 31 -26.65 -10.81 5.09
C THR A 31 -25.93 -9.65 5.78
N SER A 32 -26.69 -8.92 6.58
CA SER A 32 -26.16 -8.19 7.71
C SER A 32 -25.59 -9.26 8.66
N LEU A 33 -24.29 -9.51 8.56
CA LEU A 33 -23.58 -10.21 9.62
C LEU A 33 -23.67 -9.35 10.87
N ALA A 34 -24.62 -9.68 11.73
CA ALA A 34 -24.52 -9.37 13.14
C ALA A 34 -23.25 -10.07 13.67
N ILE A 35 -22.15 -9.33 13.75
CA ILE A 35 -20.95 -9.79 14.46
C ILE A 35 -21.29 -9.75 15.95
N ALA A 36 -21.73 -10.90 16.45
CA ALA A 36 -21.74 -11.16 17.88
C ALA A 36 -20.30 -11.07 18.41
N CYS A 37 -20.11 -10.31 19.47
CA CYS A 37 -18.85 -10.17 20.18
C CYS A 37 -18.36 -11.53 20.73
N SER A 38 -17.45 -12.17 20.01
CA SER A 38 -16.46 -13.09 20.57
C SER A 38 -15.13 -12.79 19.89
N SER A 39 -14.19 -12.21 20.62
CA SER A 39 -12.89 -11.74 20.13
C SER A 39 -11.92 -12.89 19.87
N SER A 40 -12.23 -13.72 18.88
CA SER A 40 -11.26 -14.56 18.17
C SER A 40 -11.23 -14.08 16.72
N VAL A 41 -10.32 -13.16 16.41
CA VAL A 41 -10.10 -12.73 15.02
C VAL A 41 -9.69 -13.95 14.22
N THR A 42 -10.47 -14.32 13.21
CA THR A 42 -10.18 -15.50 12.39
C THR A 42 -9.14 -15.14 11.35
N LEU A 43 -7.93 -15.69 11.46
CA LEU A 43 -6.86 -15.52 10.47
C LEU A 43 -7.28 -16.12 9.13
N THR A 44 -7.23 -15.31 8.07
CA THR A 44 -7.38 -15.75 6.68
C THR A 44 -6.17 -16.58 6.24
N GLU A 45 -6.27 -17.25 5.10
CA GLU A 45 -5.14 -17.97 4.52
C GLU A 45 -3.99 -17.02 4.14
N GLU A 46 -4.31 -15.82 3.67
CA GLU A 46 -3.32 -14.80 3.34
C GLU A 46 -2.59 -14.28 4.59
N ASP A 47 -3.29 -14.09 5.71
CA ASP A 47 -2.66 -13.70 6.98
C ASP A 47 -1.64 -14.75 7.46
N ARG A 48 -1.98 -16.03 7.28
CA ARG A 48 -1.07 -17.15 7.62
C ARG A 48 0.13 -17.21 6.68
N ARG A 49 -0.07 -16.93 5.38
CA ARG A 49 1.01 -16.86 4.40
C ARG A 49 1.96 -15.74 4.78
N PHE A 50 1.44 -14.54 5.01
CA PHE A 50 2.21 -13.37 5.41
C PHE A 50 3.02 -13.63 6.69
N ALA A 51 2.40 -14.14 7.74
CA ALA A 51 3.11 -14.47 8.99
C ALA A 51 4.25 -15.49 8.80
N LYS A 52 4.13 -16.40 7.82
CA LYS A 52 5.15 -17.42 7.53
C LYS A 52 6.28 -16.91 6.64
N THR A 53 5.97 -16.04 5.66
CA THR A 53 6.92 -15.65 4.60
C THR A 53 7.47 -14.24 4.76
N GLY A 54 6.84 -13.41 5.60
CA GLY A 54 7.06 -11.96 5.63
C GLY A 54 6.55 -11.23 4.37
N LYS A 55 5.86 -11.95 3.47
CA LYS A 55 5.36 -11.44 2.18
C LYS A 55 3.85 -11.61 2.08
N GLY A 56 3.16 -10.51 1.80
CA GLY A 56 1.71 -10.53 1.65
C GLY A 56 1.26 -9.66 0.49
N THR A 57 0.04 -9.91 0.03
CA THR A 57 -0.70 -9.05 -0.91
C THR A 57 -2.20 -8.96 -0.62
N ASP A 58 -2.85 -7.86 -1.00
CA ASP A 58 -4.30 -7.66 -0.92
C ASP A 58 -4.86 -6.88 -2.10
N VAL A 59 -6.09 -7.24 -2.51
CA VAL A 59 -6.89 -6.51 -3.50
C VAL A 59 -8.28 -6.29 -2.91
N SER A 60 -8.55 -5.07 -2.47
CA SER A 60 -9.79 -4.70 -1.78
C SER A 60 -10.61 -3.69 -2.57
N VAL A 61 -11.94 -3.88 -2.61
CA VAL A 61 -12.88 -2.81 -3.02
C VAL A 61 -13.27 -2.03 -1.78
N LYS A 62 -13.13 -0.71 -1.83
CA LYS A 62 -13.49 0.20 -0.73
C LYS A 62 -14.55 1.16 -1.21
N THR A 63 -15.67 1.23 -0.49
CA THR A 63 -16.67 2.28 -0.68
C THR A 63 -16.32 3.44 0.23
N LEU A 64 -16.09 4.60 -0.37
CA LEU A 64 -15.77 5.84 0.32
C LEU A 64 -17.03 6.51 0.89
N GLU A 65 -16.86 7.53 1.72
CA GLU A 65 -17.98 8.28 2.32
C GLU A 65 -18.88 8.94 1.26
N ASN A 66 -18.29 9.35 0.14
CA ASN A 66 -19.01 9.89 -1.01
C ASN A 66 -19.71 8.82 -1.88
N ASN A 67 -19.77 7.56 -1.43
CA ASN A 67 -20.30 6.37 -2.10
C ASN A 67 -19.56 5.93 -3.38
N LYS A 68 -18.42 6.54 -3.73
CA LYS A 68 -17.58 6.03 -4.81
C LYS A 68 -16.89 4.75 -4.34
N SER A 69 -16.76 3.80 -5.25
CA SER A 69 -16.02 2.55 -4.98
C SER A 69 -14.65 2.62 -5.66
N ILE A 70 -13.59 2.47 -4.88
CA ILE A 70 -12.21 2.42 -5.36
C ILE A 70 -11.65 1.01 -5.18
N ILE A 71 -10.58 0.70 -5.90
CA ILE A 71 -9.80 -0.52 -5.63
C ILE A 71 -8.49 -0.11 -4.96
N GLN A 72 -8.20 -0.73 -3.84
CA GLN A 72 -6.92 -0.64 -3.17
C GLN A 72 -6.11 -1.91 -3.47
N LEU A 73 -4.88 -1.70 -3.91
CA LEU A 73 -3.88 -2.72 -4.16
C LEU A 73 -2.79 -2.58 -3.12
N LYS A 74 -2.46 -3.66 -2.43
CA LYS A 74 -1.45 -3.61 -1.40
C LYS A 74 -0.51 -4.79 -1.47
N HIS A 75 0.78 -4.55 -1.23
CA HIS A 75 1.77 -5.60 -1.07
C HIS A 75 2.80 -5.24 -0.01
N VAL A 76 3.28 -6.26 0.69
CA VAL A 76 4.25 -6.15 1.80
C VAL A 76 5.37 -7.15 1.56
N GLY A 77 6.62 -6.75 1.78
CA GLY A 77 7.80 -7.63 1.64
C GLY A 77 8.27 -7.85 0.21
N TYR A 78 7.79 -7.04 -0.74
CA TYR A 78 8.21 -7.06 -2.15
C TYR A 78 8.99 -5.78 -2.49
N GLU A 79 10.05 -5.50 -1.74
CA GLU A 79 10.76 -4.19 -1.74
C GLU A 79 11.37 -3.77 -3.09
N TYR A 80 11.53 -4.69 -4.03
CA TYR A 80 12.07 -4.41 -5.37
C TYR A 80 11.00 -4.20 -6.44
N PHE A 81 9.73 -4.45 -6.10
CA PHE A 81 8.62 -4.31 -7.03
C PHE A 81 7.87 -3.00 -6.78
N THR A 82 7.45 -2.35 -7.86
CA THR A 82 6.65 -1.11 -7.88
C THR A 82 5.89 -1.04 -9.21
N PHE A 83 4.69 -0.44 -9.22
CA PHE A 83 3.91 -0.23 -10.44
C PHE A 83 4.40 0.95 -11.28
N SER A 84 5.12 1.88 -10.66
CA SER A 84 5.75 3.03 -11.29
C SER A 84 7.26 2.84 -11.38
N ASP A 85 7.97 3.77 -11.99
CA ASP A 85 9.45 3.81 -11.96
C ASP A 85 9.96 4.47 -10.66
N TYR A 86 9.05 4.75 -9.74
CA TYR A 86 9.28 5.54 -8.54
C TYR A 86 8.67 4.85 -7.32
N TRP A 87 9.08 5.30 -6.15
CA TRP A 87 8.31 5.17 -4.92
C TRP A 87 7.82 6.55 -4.52
N TRP A 88 6.64 6.59 -3.90
CA TRP A 88 6.03 7.83 -3.47
C TRP A 88 5.83 7.82 -1.95
N SER A 89 6.43 8.79 -1.28
CA SER A 89 6.27 8.96 0.17
C SER A 89 4.85 9.43 0.49
N GLU A 90 4.18 8.77 1.44
CA GLU A 90 2.93 9.24 2.04
C GLU A 90 3.12 10.53 2.86
N ASP A 91 4.31 10.78 3.37
CA ASP A 91 4.66 12.05 4.00
C ASP A 91 5.17 13.04 2.97
N LYS A 92 4.79 14.30 3.14
CA LYS A 92 5.36 15.43 2.38
C LYS A 92 6.67 15.89 3.03
N SER A 93 7.43 16.67 2.26
CA SER A 93 8.74 17.18 2.68
C SER A 93 8.71 17.94 4.02
N ASP A 94 7.66 18.71 4.31
CA ASP A 94 7.50 19.50 5.53
C ASP A 94 7.28 18.62 6.77
N ILE A 95 6.44 17.58 6.64
CA ILE A 95 6.23 16.57 7.68
C ILE A 95 7.54 15.85 8.00
N ILE A 96 8.28 15.40 6.97
CA ILE A 96 9.58 14.73 7.14
C ILE A 96 10.59 15.65 7.87
N LYS A 97 10.63 16.95 7.54
CA LYS A 97 11.48 17.93 8.26
C LYS A 97 11.08 18.07 9.74
N ASN A 98 9.78 18.19 10.02
CA ASN A 98 9.27 18.42 11.37
C ASN A 98 9.42 17.20 12.28
N ILE A 99 9.34 15.99 11.71
CA ILE A 99 9.62 14.75 12.44
C ILE A 99 11.06 14.77 13.00
N ARG A 100 12.03 15.23 12.20
CA ARG A 100 13.44 15.35 12.63
C ARG A 100 13.61 16.35 13.77
N SER A 101 13.04 17.55 13.65
CA SER A 101 13.23 18.63 14.64
C SER A 101 12.62 18.30 16.00
N ASN A 102 11.43 17.71 16.04
CA ASN A 102 10.77 17.33 17.29
C ASN A 102 11.50 16.20 18.04
N TRP A 103 12.14 15.27 17.33
CA TRP A 103 12.91 14.22 17.97
C TRP A 103 14.17 14.73 18.67
N LEU A 104 14.91 15.61 17.98
CA LEU A 104 16.13 16.24 18.50
C LEU A 104 15.83 17.06 19.77
N LEU A 105 14.73 17.81 19.76
CA LEU A 105 14.28 18.62 20.90
C LEU A 105 13.84 17.78 22.11
N GLN A 106 13.19 16.63 21.90
CA GLN A 106 12.66 15.82 23.01
C GLN A 106 13.73 15.05 23.80
N HIS A 107 14.90 14.80 23.21
CA HIS A 107 15.90 13.94 23.84
C HIS A 107 17.15 14.69 24.32
N ASP A 108 17.16 16.02 24.24
CA ASP A 108 18.30 16.88 24.64
C ASP A 108 19.63 16.38 24.03
N ILE A 109 19.53 15.78 22.83
CA ILE A 109 20.67 15.18 22.15
C ILE A 109 21.35 16.29 21.36
N ASN A 110 22.44 16.80 21.92
CA ASN A 110 23.40 17.59 21.18
C ASN A 110 24.22 16.62 20.31
N PHE A 111 23.82 16.41 19.05
CA PHE A 111 24.63 15.65 18.08
C PHE A 111 25.85 16.49 17.66
N GLU A 112 26.80 16.69 18.57
CA GLU A 112 28.17 16.98 18.18
C GLU A 112 28.79 15.66 17.73
N THR A 113 28.84 15.47 16.40
CA THR A 113 29.53 14.45 15.59
C THR A 113 28.70 13.30 14.98
N ASP A 114 28.78 13.26 13.64
CA ASP A 114 28.67 12.11 12.72
C ASP A 114 27.35 11.72 12.04
N VAL A 115 26.54 12.70 11.57
CA VAL A 115 25.91 12.63 10.23
C VAL A 115 25.90 14.03 9.59
N LEU A 116 27.01 14.37 8.92
CA LEU A 116 27.17 15.31 7.80
C LEU A 116 26.43 16.67 7.86
N SER A 117 27.13 17.64 8.45
CA SER A 117 27.04 19.10 8.21
C SER A 117 25.64 19.70 8.10
N ASP A 118 25.11 20.11 9.26
CA ASP A 118 23.97 21.02 9.42
C ASP A 118 24.16 22.42 8.80
N GLY A 119 25.32 22.73 8.20
CA GLY A 119 25.61 24.07 7.67
C GLY A 119 24.83 24.49 6.42
N GLU A 120 24.21 23.57 5.68
CA GLU A 120 23.50 23.90 4.42
C GLU A 120 21.98 23.73 4.48
N GLU A 121 21.42 22.92 5.38
CA GLU A 121 19.95 22.78 5.50
C GLU A 121 19.31 23.92 6.30
N GLU A 122 20.03 24.55 7.25
CA GLU A 122 19.53 25.72 8.00
C GLU A 122 19.36 26.97 7.11
N ASN A 123 20.00 27.04 5.94
CA ASN A 123 19.95 28.21 5.05
C ASN A 123 19.09 28.00 3.79
N ASN A 124 18.51 26.82 3.56
CA ASN A 124 17.57 26.60 2.47
C ASN A 124 16.13 26.88 2.93
N LEU A 125 15.83 28.17 3.06
CA LEU A 125 14.51 28.75 3.35
C LEU A 125 13.44 28.46 2.27
N GLU A 126 13.78 27.75 1.18
CA GLU A 126 12.82 27.16 0.24
C GLU A 126 12.31 25.80 0.73
N ALA A 127 11.71 25.78 1.93
CA ALA A 127 10.99 24.62 2.43
C ALA A 127 9.66 24.44 1.70
N ASP A 128 9.71 24.08 0.41
CA ASP A 128 8.51 23.75 -0.36
C ASP A 128 7.82 22.54 0.28
N ASN A 129 6.56 22.68 0.66
CA ASN A 129 5.66 21.58 0.99
C ASN A 129 5.34 20.81 -0.31
N HIS A 130 6.14 19.78 -0.61
CA HIS A 130 6.06 19.03 -1.86
C HIS A 130 6.04 17.52 -1.65
N GLU A 131 5.55 16.84 -2.68
CA GLU A 131 5.54 15.38 -2.77
C GLU A 131 6.96 14.83 -2.93
N VAL A 132 7.27 13.78 -2.18
CA VAL A 132 8.62 13.21 -2.08
C VAL A 132 8.66 11.88 -2.83
N PHE A 133 9.53 11.79 -3.84
CA PHE A 133 9.67 10.59 -4.68
C PHE A 133 11.09 10.02 -4.63
N PHE A 134 11.22 8.72 -4.92
CA PHE A 134 12.51 8.06 -5.08
C PHE A 134 12.50 7.23 -6.34
N LYS A 135 13.55 7.32 -7.16
CA LYS A 135 13.66 6.51 -8.38
C LYS A 135 14.05 5.07 -8.06
N LEU A 136 13.43 4.11 -8.75
CA LEU A 136 13.83 2.71 -8.72
C LEU A 136 15.12 2.50 -9.53
N ALA A 137 16.28 2.79 -8.92
CA ALA A 137 17.59 2.56 -9.54
C ALA A 137 18.35 1.40 -8.87
N SER A 138 18.36 1.36 -7.54
CA SER A 138 18.83 0.25 -6.70
C SER A 138 18.44 0.54 -5.26
N LEU A 139 17.80 -0.44 -4.60
CA LEU A 139 17.40 -0.31 -3.19
C LEU A 139 18.63 -0.09 -2.27
N ASP A 140 19.74 -0.77 -2.56
CA ASP A 140 20.96 -0.66 -1.77
C ASP A 140 21.68 0.66 -2.02
N GLU A 141 21.62 1.18 -3.25
CA GLU A 141 22.10 2.53 -3.53
C GLU A 141 21.29 3.58 -2.77
N LEU A 142 19.96 3.45 -2.74
CA LEU A 142 19.10 4.33 -1.97
C LEU A 142 19.41 4.26 -0.47
N LYS A 143 19.52 3.05 0.10
CA LYS A 143 19.93 2.84 1.50
C LYS A 143 21.29 3.51 1.80
N ASN A 144 22.27 3.34 0.92
CA ASN A 144 23.61 3.90 1.07
C ASN A 144 23.65 5.42 0.90
N LYS A 145 22.78 5.98 0.06
CA LYS A 145 22.62 7.43 -0.09
C LYS A 145 21.98 8.04 1.15
N ILE A 146 20.89 7.45 1.64
CA ILE A 146 20.20 7.88 2.87
C ILE A 146 21.08 7.71 4.11
N SER A 147 21.98 6.71 4.16
CA SER A 147 22.93 6.60 5.28
C SER A 147 24.01 7.68 5.28
N LYS A 148 24.21 8.36 4.15
CA LYS A 148 25.20 9.43 3.95
C LYS A 148 24.58 10.82 3.81
N SER A 149 23.26 10.96 3.82
CA SER A 149 22.60 12.28 3.74
C SER A 149 21.13 12.15 4.07
N THR A 150 20.44 13.27 4.23
CA THR A 150 19.00 13.26 4.57
C THR A 150 18.16 12.65 3.45
N VAL A 151 17.01 12.07 3.80
CA VAL A 151 16.04 11.54 2.82
C VAL A 151 15.60 12.61 1.83
N LEU A 152 15.41 13.84 2.29
CA LEU A 152 15.00 14.95 1.43
C LEU A 152 16.09 15.34 0.43
N LYS A 153 17.36 15.32 0.83
CA LYS A 153 18.49 15.59 -0.08
C LYS A 153 18.61 14.56 -1.22
N ASN A 154 18.10 13.35 -1.01
CA ASN A 154 18.10 12.27 -2.00
C ASN A 154 16.75 12.10 -2.71
N SER A 155 15.73 12.87 -2.33
CA SER A 155 14.41 12.77 -2.90
C SER A 155 14.29 13.55 -4.21
N LEU A 156 13.32 13.14 -5.01
CA LEU A 156 12.94 13.76 -6.26
C LEU A 156 11.61 14.51 -6.09
N LYS A 157 11.40 15.49 -6.96
CA LYS A 157 10.14 16.21 -7.13
C LYS A 157 9.31 15.58 -8.25
N GLN A 158 8.07 16.02 -8.37
CA GLN A 158 7.17 15.58 -9.43
C GLN A 158 7.76 15.81 -10.83
N GLU A 159 8.37 16.97 -11.06
CA GLU A 159 9.00 17.37 -12.33
C GLU A 159 10.14 16.46 -12.79
N ASP A 160 10.78 15.72 -11.88
CA ASP A 160 11.81 14.73 -12.21
C ASP A 160 11.22 13.48 -12.91
N GLN A 161 9.89 13.35 -12.97
CA GLN A 161 9.18 12.29 -13.68
C GLN A 161 8.93 12.60 -15.17
N ASN A 162 9.35 13.77 -15.66
CA ASN A 162 9.13 14.21 -17.05
C ASN A 162 9.69 13.27 -18.12
N GLN A 163 10.77 12.53 -17.80
CA GLN A 163 11.42 11.62 -18.73
C GLN A 163 10.89 10.17 -18.67
N SER A 164 9.99 9.86 -17.73
CA SER A 164 9.33 8.56 -17.65
C SER A 164 8.09 8.52 -18.52
N ASP A 165 7.81 7.35 -19.08
CA ASP A 165 6.58 7.10 -19.81
C ASP A 165 5.36 7.38 -18.92
N LYS A 166 4.31 8.00 -19.49
CA LYS A 166 3.08 8.38 -18.75
C LYS A 166 2.52 7.23 -17.89
N GLN A 167 2.57 6.02 -18.42
CA GLN A 167 2.05 4.81 -17.77
C GLN A 167 2.88 4.33 -16.57
N PHE A 168 4.13 4.80 -16.38
CA PHE A 168 5.00 4.41 -15.26
C PHE A 168 5.34 5.58 -14.33
N LYS A 169 4.66 6.72 -14.49
CA LYS A 169 4.66 7.80 -13.48
C LYS A 169 3.88 7.35 -12.23
N SER A 170 4.09 8.07 -11.12
CA SER A 170 3.47 7.79 -9.82
C SER A 170 1.93 7.90 -9.86
N VAL A 171 1.41 8.68 -10.80
CA VAL A 171 0.00 8.67 -11.19
C VAL A 171 -0.12 8.48 -12.69
N SER A 172 -1.06 7.67 -13.13
CA SER A 172 -1.34 7.45 -14.56
C SER A 172 -2.80 7.11 -14.79
N LEU A 173 -3.20 7.02 -16.05
CA LEU A 173 -4.57 6.69 -16.45
C LEU A 173 -4.63 5.29 -17.07
N ILE A 174 -5.60 4.49 -16.63
CA ILE A 174 -5.97 3.21 -17.23
C ILE A 174 -7.28 3.40 -17.99
N THR A 175 -7.26 3.08 -19.28
CA THR A 175 -8.39 3.27 -20.19
C THR A 175 -8.98 1.95 -20.69
N ASP A 176 -8.24 0.85 -20.55
CA ASP A 176 -8.59 -0.44 -21.15
C ASP A 176 -7.76 -1.57 -20.52
N GLU A 177 -8.05 -2.80 -20.93
CA GLU A 177 -7.35 -3.99 -20.43
C GLU A 177 -5.85 -3.99 -20.75
N THR A 178 -5.46 -3.43 -21.90
CA THR A 178 -4.05 -3.40 -22.34
C THR A 178 -3.25 -2.47 -21.45
N SER A 179 -3.72 -1.24 -21.25
CA SER A 179 -3.13 -0.27 -20.33
C SER A 179 -3.12 -0.77 -18.89
N LEU A 180 -4.17 -1.47 -18.44
CA LEU A 180 -4.18 -2.14 -17.13
C LEU A 180 -3.06 -3.19 -17.03
N ARG A 181 -2.92 -4.11 -18.00
CA ARG A 181 -1.88 -5.16 -17.97
C ARG A 181 -0.48 -4.57 -17.91
N THR A 182 -0.23 -3.54 -18.72
CA THR A 182 1.07 -2.85 -18.78
C THR A 182 1.39 -2.11 -17.49
N GLN A 183 0.45 -1.35 -16.94
CA GLN A 183 0.67 -0.58 -15.71
C GLN A 183 0.72 -1.44 -14.46
N LEU A 184 0.06 -2.61 -14.49
CA LEU A 184 0.27 -3.65 -13.50
C LEU A 184 1.60 -4.39 -13.72
N ARG A 185 2.43 -4.08 -14.73
CA ARG A 185 3.69 -4.82 -15.03
C ARG A 185 3.49 -6.34 -15.13
N SER A 186 2.36 -6.73 -15.72
CA SER A 186 1.96 -8.15 -15.85
C SER A 186 2.20 -8.72 -17.25
N THR A 187 2.66 -7.88 -18.19
CA THR A 187 3.04 -8.28 -19.55
C THR A 187 4.39 -9.00 -19.55
N ASP A 188 4.65 -9.79 -20.59
CA ASP A 188 5.91 -10.53 -20.71
C ASP A 188 7.11 -9.57 -20.85
N GLU A 189 6.94 -8.43 -21.54
CA GLU A 189 7.96 -7.39 -21.65
C GLU A 189 8.34 -6.81 -20.28
N GLU A 190 7.35 -6.50 -19.43
CA GLU A 190 7.62 -5.93 -18.11
C GLU A 190 8.23 -6.96 -17.15
N LYS A 191 7.82 -8.23 -17.25
CA LYS A 191 8.46 -9.33 -16.50
C LYS A 191 9.92 -9.53 -16.93
N GLU A 192 10.22 -9.40 -18.22
CA GLU A 192 11.60 -9.48 -18.71
C GLU A 192 12.44 -8.31 -18.20
N LYS A 193 11.92 -7.07 -18.27
CA LYS A 193 12.57 -5.88 -17.70
C LYS A 193 12.86 -6.04 -16.21
N PHE A 194 11.88 -6.53 -15.43
CA PHE A 194 12.06 -6.80 -14.01
C PHE A 194 13.14 -7.86 -13.77
N SER A 195 13.09 -8.98 -14.50
CA SER A 195 14.08 -10.06 -14.39
C SER A 195 15.50 -9.59 -14.68
N LYS A 196 15.65 -8.75 -15.72
CA LYS A 196 16.93 -8.13 -16.07
C LYS A 196 17.41 -7.20 -14.96
N PHE A 197 16.53 -6.33 -14.44
CA PHE A 197 16.85 -5.44 -13.33
C PHE A 197 17.36 -6.21 -12.10
N ILE A 198 16.65 -7.26 -11.69
CA ILE A 198 17.04 -8.06 -10.51
C ILE A 198 18.41 -8.71 -10.71
N LYS A 199 18.68 -9.30 -11.88
CA LYS A 199 19.99 -9.91 -12.18
C LYS A 199 21.13 -8.88 -12.23
N GLU A 200 20.86 -7.67 -12.73
CA GLU A 200 21.87 -6.62 -12.88
C GLU A 200 22.15 -5.84 -11.59
N LYS A 201 21.13 -5.63 -10.76
CA LYS A 201 21.18 -4.68 -9.63
C LYS A 201 21.06 -5.32 -8.25
N VAL A 202 20.68 -6.59 -8.18
CA VAL A 202 20.50 -7.31 -6.92
C VAL A 202 21.44 -8.51 -6.85
N ASP A 203 21.22 -9.56 -7.67
CA ASP A 203 22.09 -10.73 -7.73
C ASP A 203 21.94 -11.48 -9.05
N ALA A 204 23.04 -11.58 -9.80
CA ALA A 204 23.10 -12.24 -11.11
C ALA A 204 22.90 -13.77 -11.04
N ASN A 205 23.04 -14.38 -9.86
CA ASN A 205 22.94 -15.82 -9.68
C ASN A 205 21.52 -16.30 -9.35
N LEU A 206 20.56 -15.38 -9.17
CA LEU A 206 19.17 -15.74 -8.91
C LEU A 206 18.58 -16.50 -10.10
N ASN A 207 17.94 -17.63 -9.80
CA ASN A 207 17.20 -18.38 -10.81
C ASN A 207 15.85 -17.70 -11.11
N ASN A 208 15.15 -18.16 -12.15
CA ASN A 208 13.90 -17.53 -12.56
C ASN A 208 12.77 -17.67 -11.52
N GLU A 209 12.72 -18.78 -10.77
CA GLU A 209 11.71 -19.00 -9.72
C GLU A 209 11.92 -18.02 -8.56
N ASP A 210 13.17 -17.79 -8.14
CA ASP A 210 13.51 -16.81 -7.10
C ASP A 210 13.08 -15.40 -7.52
N ILE A 211 13.33 -15.02 -8.78
CA ILE A 211 12.95 -13.72 -9.35
C ILE A 211 11.43 -13.58 -9.41
N GLU A 212 10.71 -14.61 -9.87
CA GLU A 212 9.25 -14.61 -9.89
C GLU A 212 8.66 -14.40 -8.49
N ASN A 213 9.26 -15.04 -7.48
CA ASN A 213 8.88 -14.88 -6.07
C ASN A 213 9.20 -13.48 -5.48
N MET A 214 9.91 -12.62 -6.21
CA MET A 214 10.12 -11.21 -5.85
C MET A 214 9.04 -10.27 -6.41
N MET A 215 8.15 -10.76 -7.28
CA MET A 215 6.96 -10.04 -7.70
C MET A 215 5.75 -10.40 -6.81
N PRO A 216 4.78 -9.50 -6.63
CA PRO A 216 3.62 -9.75 -5.78
C PRO A 216 2.60 -10.72 -6.40
N TRP A 217 2.82 -11.24 -7.60
CA TRP A 217 1.84 -12.05 -8.34
C TRP A 217 1.57 -13.38 -7.67
N ASN A 218 0.33 -13.56 -7.19
CA ASN A 218 -0.14 -14.79 -6.58
C ASN A 218 -1.67 -14.93 -6.67
N SER A 219 -2.26 -15.96 -6.06
CA SER A 219 -3.70 -16.22 -6.09
C SER A 219 -4.56 -15.10 -5.47
N TYR A 220 -4.00 -14.30 -4.56
CA TYR A 220 -4.64 -13.17 -3.89
C TYR A 220 -4.36 -11.82 -4.56
N PHE A 221 -3.47 -11.81 -5.55
CA PHE A 221 -3.01 -10.58 -6.19
C PHE A 221 -2.53 -10.88 -7.60
N ASN A 222 -3.42 -10.73 -8.57
CA ASN A 222 -3.13 -10.96 -9.99
C ASN A 222 -4.05 -10.11 -10.87
N TYR A 223 -3.70 -10.03 -12.15
CA TYR A 223 -4.44 -9.26 -13.13
C TYR A 223 -5.93 -9.61 -13.17
N ASP A 224 -6.30 -10.90 -13.22
CA ASP A 224 -7.69 -11.30 -13.39
C ASP A 224 -8.55 -10.86 -12.20
N LEU A 225 -8.04 -11.01 -10.98
CA LEU A 225 -8.71 -10.56 -9.76
C LEU A 225 -8.92 -9.04 -9.72
N ILE A 226 -7.94 -8.28 -10.20
CA ILE A 226 -8.00 -6.82 -10.25
C ILE A 226 -8.99 -6.38 -11.35
N ASN A 227 -8.88 -6.96 -12.55
CA ASN A 227 -9.74 -6.64 -13.69
C ASN A 227 -11.23 -6.91 -13.39
N GLN A 228 -11.53 -8.02 -12.72
CA GLN A 228 -12.91 -8.37 -12.31
C GLN A 228 -13.57 -7.37 -11.37
N LYS A 229 -12.79 -6.51 -10.70
CA LYS A 229 -13.29 -5.48 -9.78
C LYS A 229 -13.46 -4.12 -10.46
N LEU A 230 -12.98 -3.96 -11.68
CA LEU A 230 -13.07 -2.75 -12.48
C LEU A 230 -14.29 -2.80 -13.39
N ASP A 231 -14.83 -1.63 -13.73
CA ASP A 231 -15.82 -1.42 -14.78
C ASP A 231 -15.20 -0.50 -15.84
N LEU A 232 -14.32 -1.09 -16.66
CA LEU A 232 -13.60 -0.38 -17.73
C LEU A 232 -14.52 0.01 -18.90
N GLU A 233 -15.75 -0.50 -18.95
CA GLU A 233 -16.74 -0.06 -19.93
C GLU A 233 -17.29 1.32 -19.57
N LYS A 234 -17.54 1.58 -18.29
CA LYS A 234 -18.11 2.85 -17.81
C LYS A 234 -17.09 3.86 -17.31
N ASN A 235 -15.90 3.41 -16.92
CA ASN A 235 -14.92 4.25 -16.26
C ASN A 235 -13.53 4.11 -16.89
N ASN A 236 -12.76 5.19 -16.82
CA ASN A 236 -11.31 5.10 -16.76
C ASN A 236 -10.88 5.12 -15.29
N TYR A 237 -9.61 4.84 -15.02
CA TYR A 237 -9.10 4.82 -13.65
C TYR A 237 -7.80 5.61 -13.54
N LEU A 238 -7.76 6.57 -12.62
CA LEU A 238 -6.49 7.13 -12.17
C LEU A 238 -5.82 6.12 -11.24
N PHE A 239 -4.66 5.64 -11.64
CA PHE A 239 -3.85 4.72 -10.86
C PHE A 239 -2.84 5.52 -10.05
N ILE A 240 -3.15 5.71 -8.77
CA ILE A 240 -2.28 6.31 -7.75
C ILE A 240 -1.37 5.21 -7.23
N LYS A 241 -0.07 5.28 -7.49
CA LYS A 241 0.82 4.13 -7.29
C LYS A 241 1.85 4.33 -6.21
N ASP A 242 2.15 3.21 -5.58
CA ASP A 242 3.34 2.96 -4.80
C ASP A 242 3.55 3.92 -3.62
N LEU A 243 2.45 4.31 -2.98
CA LEU A 243 2.51 5.04 -1.71
C LEU A 243 3.11 4.16 -0.63
N THR A 244 4.07 4.72 0.10
CA THR A 244 4.79 4.03 1.15
C THR A 244 5.26 5.00 2.22
N GLU A 245 5.51 4.45 3.40
CA GLU A 245 6.00 5.17 4.56
C GLU A 245 7.52 4.97 4.65
N PHE A 246 8.28 6.04 4.42
CA PHE A 246 9.75 6.02 4.46
C PHE A 246 10.32 6.29 5.85
N VAL A 247 9.47 6.70 6.80
CA VAL A 247 9.88 7.09 8.15
C VAL A 247 9.32 6.06 9.13
N ASP A 248 10.16 5.53 10.01
CA ASP A 248 9.71 4.69 11.11
C ASP A 248 9.52 5.54 12.36
N PHE A 249 8.31 5.57 12.89
CA PHE A 249 7.98 6.35 14.08
C PHE A 249 8.44 5.60 15.33
N PRO A 250 9.19 6.25 16.24
CA PRO A 250 9.52 5.64 17.51
C PRO A 250 8.25 5.42 18.30
N ASN A 251 8.20 4.28 18.99
CA ASN A 251 7.07 3.79 19.75
C ASN A 251 5.92 3.15 18.95
N GLU A 252 6.08 2.92 17.64
CA GLU A 252 5.19 2.00 16.95
C GLU A 252 5.49 0.54 17.33
N PRO A 253 4.44 -0.27 17.53
CA PRO A 253 4.64 -1.68 17.82
C PRO A 253 5.24 -2.39 16.61
N SER A 254 6.17 -3.30 16.88
CA SER A 254 6.65 -4.22 15.85
C SER A 254 5.51 -5.12 15.39
N GLU A 255 5.63 -5.69 14.18
CA GLU A 255 4.57 -6.54 13.66
C GLU A 255 4.23 -7.72 14.57
N GLU A 256 5.22 -8.30 15.24
CA GLU A 256 5.07 -9.40 16.20
C GLU A 256 4.18 -9.05 17.40
N GLN A 257 3.93 -7.76 17.66
CA GLN A 257 3.11 -7.26 18.77
C GLN A 257 1.64 -7.04 18.36
N LEU A 258 1.24 -7.38 17.13
CA LEU A 258 -0.10 -7.15 16.59
C LEU A 258 -0.95 -8.42 16.76
N ILE A 259 -2.18 -8.31 17.29
CA ILE A 259 -3.12 -9.46 17.47
C ILE A 259 -3.50 -10.08 16.13
N TYR A 260 -3.42 -9.30 15.05
CA TYR A 260 -3.84 -9.70 13.74
C TYR A 260 -2.92 -9.09 12.68
N HIS A 261 -2.27 -9.95 11.91
CA HIS A 261 -1.33 -9.57 10.86
C HIS A 261 -2.06 -9.35 9.52
N LYS A 262 -3.12 -8.53 9.50
CA LYS A 262 -3.80 -8.24 8.23
C LYS A 262 -2.91 -7.41 7.35
N ILE A 263 -2.86 -7.81 6.09
CA ILE A 263 -2.15 -7.02 5.11
C ILE A 263 -2.88 -5.74 4.74
N ASP A 264 -4.19 -5.62 4.87
CA ASP A 264 -4.94 -4.40 4.48
C ASP A 264 -4.71 -3.16 5.38
N LYS A 265 -3.87 -3.26 6.41
CA LYS A 265 -3.57 -2.17 7.38
C LYS A 265 -2.92 -0.94 6.74
N GLY A 266 -2.71 0.14 7.49
CA GLY A 266 -1.94 1.30 7.00
C GLY A 266 -2.73 2.26 6.12
N ILE A 267 -2.05 2.92 5.18
CA ILE A 267 -2.58 3.98 4.30
C ILE A 267 -3.87 3.52 3.61
N GLN A 268 -4.93 4.31 3.75
CA GLN A 268 -6.18 4.19 3.03
C GLN A 268 -6.54 5.54 2.40
N ILE A 269 -7.42 5.56 1.40
CA ILE A 269 -8.09 6.78 0.94
C ILE A 269 -9.43 6.90 1.67
N GLN A 270 -9.67 8.04 2.31
CA GLN A 270 -10.95 8.40 2.91
C GLN A 270 -11.87 9.04 1.87
N ASP A 271 -11.36 10.03 1.12
CA ASP A 271 -12.06 10.66 0.02
C ASP A 271 -11.08 11.14 -1.09
N TYR A 272 -11.62 11.41 -2.28
CA TYR A 272 -10.90 12.06 -3.35
C TYR A 272 -11.83 12.92 -4.24
N ARG A 273 -11.24 13.97 -4.81
CA ARG A 273 -11.90 14.83 -5.79
C ARG A 273 -10.95 15.13 -6.93
N ILE A 274 -11.48 15.23 -8.14
CA ILE A 274 -10.71 15.56 -9.34
C ILE A 274 -11.30 16.83 -9.93
N ASP A 275 -10.47 17.85 -10.06
CA ASP A 275 -10.79 19.11 -10.72
C ASP A 275 -10.10 19.12 -12.08
N ILE A 276 -10.84 18.70 -13.10
CA ILE A 276 -10.33 18.54 -14.47
C ILE A 276 -9.91 19.89 -15.07
N PRO A 277 -10.72 20.97 -15.01
CA PRO A 277 -10.33 22.27 -15.54
C PRO A 277 -9.00 22.80 -14.97
N ASN A 278 -8.77 22.60 -13.67
CA ASN A 278 -7.55 23.05 -13.00
C ASN A 278 -6.47 21.96 -12.93
N LYS A 279 -6.68 20.81 -13.57
CA LYS A 279 -5.79 19.63 -13.53
C LYS A 279 -5.30 19.31 -12.11
N THR A 280 -6.20 19.27 -11.14
CA THR A 280 -5.85 19.05 -9.73
C THR A 280 -6.55 17.81 -9.16
N ILE A 281 -5.79 16.95 -8.50
CA ILE A 281 -6.27 15.76 -7.78
C ILE A 281 -6.17 16.06 -6.28
N PHE A 282 -7.30 16.01 -5.60
CA PHE A 282 -7.39 16.12 -4.15
C PHE A 282 -7.49 14.71 -3.57
N LEU A 283 -6.58 14.37 -2.65
CA LEU A 283 -6.53 13.07 -1.98
C LEU A 283 -6.59 13.28 -0.47
N GLU A 284 -7.53 12.61 0.19
CA GLU A 284 -7.62 12.56 1.65
C GLU A 284 -7.27 11.15 2.10
N PHE A 285 -6.17 11.02 2.84
CA PHE A 285 -5.71 9.73 3.35
C PHE A 285 -6.19 9.52 4.80
N SER A 286 -6.42 8.26 5.14
CA SER A 286 -6.64 7.82 6.52
C SER A 286 -5.75 6.62 6.83
N TRP A 287 -5.68 6.23 8.11
CA TRP A 287 -4.82 5.13 8.53
C TRP A 287 -5.60 4.06 9.30
N PHE A 288 -5.51 2.81 8.85
CA PHE A 288 -6.10 1.68 9.57
C PHE A 288 -5.09 1.06 10.52
N LYS A 289 -5.33 1.19 11.83
CA LYS A 289 -4.52 0.58 12.89
C LYS A 289 -5.07 -0.79 13.28
N VAL A 290 -4.19 -1.78 13.37
CA VAL A 290 -4.51 -3.10 13.92
C VAL A 290 -4.28 -3.11 15.44
N PRO A 291 -5.12 -3.82 16.21
CA PRO A 291 -5.00 -3.88 17.66
C PRO A 291 -3.75 -4.67 18.11
N TYR A 292 -3.17 -4.26 19.24
CA TYR A 292 -1.94 -4.83 19.81
C TYR A 292 -2.22 -5.93 20.82
N GLU A 293 -1.30 -6.89 20.97
CA GLU A 293 -1.37 -7.88 22.03
C GLU A 293 -1.27 -7.18 23.39
N LYS A 294 -2.22 -7.47 24.30
CA LYS A 294 -2.26 -6.83 25.62
C LYS A 294 -0.95 -7.12 26.38
N GLY A 295 -0.19 -6.08 26.70
CA GLY A 295 0.95 -6.14 27.63
C GLY A 295 2.35 -6.02 27.01
N TYR A 296 2.50 -5.81 25.70
CA TYR A 296 3.81 -5.87 25.04
C TYR A 296 4.37 -4.55 24.47
N VAL A 297 3.66 -3.42 24.59
CA VAL A 297 4.23 -2.14 24.15
C VAL A 297 5.17 -1.60 25.24
N THR A 298 6.39 -2.12 25.32
CA THR A 298 7.49 -1.32 25.86
C THR A 298 7.79 -0.24 24.84
N LEU A 299 7.44 1.00 25.18
CA LEU A 299 7.83 2.21 24.45
C LEU A 299 9.37 2.31 24.52
N ILE A 300 10.06 1.65 23.60
CA ILE A 300 11.49 1.84 23.45
C ILE A 300 11.65 3.12 22.64
N SER A 301 12.12 4.19 23.28
CA SER A 301 12.53 5.38 22.54
C SER A 301 13.65 4.98 21.58
N LYS A 302 13.35 5.08 20.29
CA LYS A 302 14.32 4.95 19.20
C LYS A 302 14.40 6.28 18.46
N PRO A 303 15.50 6.55 17.75
CA PRO A 303 15.48 7.56 16.71
C PRO A 303 14.43 7.22 15.66
N PHE A 304 13.86 8.26 15.04
CA PHE A 304 13.22 8.08 13.74
C PHE A 304 14.25 7.51 12.78
N LEU A 305 13.91 6.39 12.16
CA LEU A 305 14.78 5.72 11.20
C LEU A 305 14.11 5.76 9.84
N PHE A 306 14.88 6.14 8.82
CA PHE A 306 14.41 5.96 7.48
C PHE A 306 14.43 4.48 7.12
N LYS A 307 13.30 3.97 6.65
CA LYS A 307 13.11 2.58 6.24
C LYS A 307 12.91 2.50 4.74
N THR A 308 13.29 1.35 4.18
CA THR A 308 12.91 1.02 2.82
C THR A 308 11.40 0.85 2.68
N PRO A 309 10.86 0.96 1.46
CA PRO A 309 9.44 0.75 1.21
C PRO A 309 9.09 -0.72 1.46
N LYS A 310 8.70 -1.02 2.70
CA LYS A 310 8.32 -2.37 3.14
C LYS A 310 6.88 -2.69 2.78
N THR A 311 6.04 -1.67 2.84
CA THR A 311 4.60 -1.74 2.60
C THR A 311 4.26 -0.73 1.53
N ILE A 312 3.68 -1.21 0.43
CA ILE A 312 3.35 -0.39 -0.72
C ILE A 312 1.85 -0.49 -0.95
N THR A 313 1.20 0.67 -1.08
CA THR A 313 -0.23 0.79 -1.31
C THR A 313 -0.49 1.63 -2.56
N SER A 314 -1.38 1.15 -3.41
CA SER A 314 -1.79 1.82 -4.64
C SER A 314 -3.31 1.80 -4.76
N PHE A 315 -3.87 2.74 -5.51
CA PHE A 315 -5.31 2.93 -5.64
C PHE A 315 -5.72 3.12 -7.09
N LEU A 316 -6.81 2.48 -7.49
CA LEU A 316 -7.49 2.71 -8.77
C LEU A 316 -8.74 3.52 -8.48
N LEU A 317 -8.71 4.80 -8.83
CA LEU A 317 -9.79 5.76 -8.61
C LEU A 317 -10.62 5.89 -9.88
N PRO A 318 -11.92 5.56 -9.88
CA PRO A 318 -12.75 5.69 -11.07
C PRO A 318 -12.92 7.16 -11.45
N VAL A 319 -12.90 7.40 -12.76
CA VAL A 319 -13.35 8.62 -13.43
C VAL A 319 -14.26 8.23 -14.57
N ASP A 320 -15.25 9.06 -14.89
CA ASP A 320 -16.18 8.75 -15.97
C ASP A 320 -15.40 8.59 -17.29
N LYS A 321 -15.84 7.64 -18.13
CA LYS A 321 -15.09 7.20 -19.33
C LYS A 321 -14.59 8.33 -20.22
N ASP A 322 -15.40 9.36 -20.37
CA ASP A 322 -15.19 10.46 -21.31
C ASP A 322 -14.61 11.73 -20.64
N GLU A 323 -14.42 11.72 -19.32
CA GLU A 323 -13.93 12.90 -18.58
C GLU A 323 -12.42 13.13 -18.78
N ILE A 324 -11.63 12.06 -18.83
CA ILE A 324 -10.17 12.11 -19.00
C ILE A 324 -9.77 11.03 -20.01
N SER A 325 -9.38 11.45 -21.21
CA SER A 325 -8.97 10.54 -22.30
C SER A 325 -7.45 10.43 -22.46
N ASP A 326 -6.70 11.42 -21.98
CA ASP A 326 -5.23 11.41 -21.91
C ASP A 326 -4.81 12.05 -20.59
N PHE A 327 -3.72 11.56 -20.01
CA PHE A 327 -3.25 11.99 -18.71
C PHE A 327 -1.73 11.89 -18.63
N ASP A 328 -1.10 13.02 -18.31
CA ASP A 328 0.30 13.06 -17.93
C ASP A 328 0.42 13.66 -16.54
N PHE A 329 0.96 12.90 -15.58
CA PHE A 329 1.10 13.34 -14.20
C PHE A 329 1.81 14.70 -14.06
N ASN A 330 2.77 15.02 -14.93
CA ASN A 330 3.50 16.28 -14.86
C ASN A 330 2.67 17.52 -15.23
N GLU A 331 1.51 17.34 -15.86
CA GLU A 331 0.56 18.42 -16.15
C GLU A 331 -0.47 18.64 -15.03
N TRP A 332 -0.47 17.79 -14.01
CA TRP A 332 -1.46 17.78 -12.94
C TRP A 332 -0.83 18.15 -11.60
N LYS A 333 -1.63 18.62 -10.67
CA LYS A 333 -1.21 18.89 -9.29
C LYS A 333 -1.87 17.91 -8.34
N ILE A 334 -1.13 17.45 -7.33
CA ILE A 334 -1.72 16.75 -6.18
C ILE A 334 -1.83 17.72 -5.02
N VAL A 335 -3.00 17.71 -4.39
CA VAL A 335 -3.25 18.38 -3.13
C VAL A 335 -3.71 17.33 -2.14
N ARG A 336 -2.89 17.04 -1.13
CA ARG A 336 -3.36 16.24 0.02
C ARG A 336 -4.21 17.12 0.91
N ASP A 337 -5.47 16.73 1.11
CA ASP A 337 -6.35 17.41 2.05
C ASP A 337 -6.04 16.87 3.45
N THR A 338 -5.63 17.74 4.36
CA THR A 338 -5.41 17.38 5.76
C THR A 338 -6.60 17.90 6.54
N SER A 339 -7.75 17.27 6.36
CA SER A 339 -8.88 17.42 7.28
C SER A 339 -8.53 16.65 8.56
N SER A 340 -7.74 17.28 9.43
CA SER A 340 -7.55 16.86 10.82
C SER A 340 -8.47 17.63 11.74
#